data_AF-A0A4Z1K8B7-F1
#
_entry.id   AF-A0A4Z1K8B7-F1
#
_cell.length_a   1.000
_cell.length_b   1.000
_cell.length_c   1.000
_cell.angle_alpha   90.00
_cell.angle_beta   90.00
_cell.angle_gamma   90.00
#
_symmetry.space_group_name_H-M   'P 1'
#
loop_
_entity.id
_entity.type
_entity.pdbx_description
1 polymer ?
#
loop_
_entity_poly.entity_id
_entity_poly.type
_entity_poly.pdbx_seq_one_letter_code
_entity_poly.pdbx_strand_id
1 'polypeptide(L)'
;MHTFPGITLLGQPEKRGVYDQQEIVTLLTQYYELLAKMRYFPASYIKYAPHDPPIDVDLAKSFDLEPQVIELLQALPYVEGYSNEDEFILGGSFANMRDLEVLMQSRDPGFASPEDGFDDENGEYMRPWELCINGCGNHGAMMFLDTRNGHITMEGQDSGRSEDPGAYNLHRGLQSRNRNSHDHLPSRHARELFEDFTNRLLKLQWIPSSEDRRVTKISDSSSEPTAGPITSTTPASTLPTPASANVILLNIILEEGRKLVIDANEMLEQAIADHGYWKGERAEMVKAWKKHFENGIEREEGNLDWWRGEGKAYCEEEEIEKTREMIRVLKGRLANVEEEPISVEEVIRSLSK
;
A
#
# COMPACT_ATOMS: atom_id res chain seq x y z
N MET A 1 -33.82 41.75 -5.71
CA MET A 1 -32.78 41.58 -4.68
C MET A 1 -33.41 41.01 -3.43
N HIS A 2 -33.29 39.71 -3.21
CA HIS A 2 -33.47 39.10 -1.90
C HIS A 2 -32.52 37.91 -1.80
N THR A 3 -31.50 38.06 -0.98
CA THR A 3 -30.55 37.04 -0.55
C THR A 3 -31.16 36.26 0.61
N PHE A 4 -31.20 34.93 0.50
CA PHE A 4 -31.44 34.06 1.65
C PHE A 4 -30.10 33.53 2.17
N PRO A 5 -29.72 33.83 3.42
CA PRO A 5 -28.62 33.13 4.10
C PRO A 5 -29.17 31.86 4.76
N GLY A 6 -28.43 30.75 4.66
CA GLY A 6 -28.70 29.56 5.48
C GLY A 6 -29.06 28.27 4.74
N ILE A 7 -28.54 28.04 3.53
CA ILE A 7 -28.38 26.66 3.04
C ILE A 7 -26.95 26.25 3.35
N THR A 8 -26.75 25.67 4.53
CA THR A 8 -25.64 24.75 4.72
C THR A 8 -26.01 23.50 3.93
N LEU A 9 -25.51 23.39 2.70
CA LEU A 9 -25.34 22.07 2.09
C LEU A 9 -24.57 21.27 3.13
N LEU A 10 -25.17 20.19 3.65
CA LEU A 10 -24.51 19.27 4.58
C LEU A 10 -23.30 18.70 3.86
N GLY A 11 -22.20 19.44 3.94
CA GLY A 11 -20.91 19.05 3.43
C GLY A 11 -20.56 17.74 4.11
N GLN A 12 -20.14 16.79 3.30
CA GLN A 12 -19.36 15.65 3.78
C GLN A 12 -18.29 16.18 4.76
N PRO A 13 -17.88 15.39 5.77
CA PRO A 13 -16.78 15.81 6.63
C PRO A 13 -15.63 16.27 5.73
N GLU A 14 -15.21 17.53 5.88
CA GLU A 14 -14.06 18.05 5.13
C GLU A 14 -12.93 17.03 5.31
N LYS A 15 -12.44 16.45 4.21
CA LYS A 15 -11.23 15.62 4.21
C LYS A 15 -10.06 16.52 4.59
N ARG A 16 -9.83 16.67 5.89
CA ARG A 16 -8.80 17.56 6.46
C ARG A 16 -7.47 16.81 6.48
N GLY A 17 -6.52 17.27 5.68
CA GLY A 17 -5.16 16.73 5.62
C GLY A 17 -4.27 17.64 4.80
N VAL A 18 -2.96 17.46 4.93
CA VAL A 18 -1.97 18.20 4.15
C VAL A 18 -1.21 17.17 3.34
N TYR A 19 -1.30 17.27 2.02
CA TYR A 19 -0.49 16.46 1.13
C TYR A 19 0.98 16.85 1.23
N ASP A 20 1.84 15.84 1.37
CA ASP A 20 3.29 15.95 1.25
C ASP A 20 3.79 14.84 0.32
N GLN A 21 4.31 15.22 -0.84
CA GLN A 21 4.82 14.29 -1.84
C GLN A 21 5.92 13.37 -1.28
N GLN A 22 6.84 13.91 -0.49
CA GLN A 22 7.97 13.16 0.04
C GLN A 22 7.50 12.14 1.07
N GLU A 23 6.46 12.47 1.84
CA GLU A 23 5.81 11.54 2.74
C GLU A 23 5.18 10.36 1.96
N ILE A 24 4.39 10.64 0.92
CA ILE A 24 3.78 9.57 0.10
C ILE A 24 4.83 8.64 -0.48
N VAL A 25 5.89 9.19 -1.08
CA VAL A 25 7.01 8.41 -1.63
C VAL A 25 7.67 7.56 -0.55
N THR A 26 7.88 8.12 0.64
CA THR A 26 8.51 7.41 1.76
C THR A 26 7.62 6.25 2.25
N LEU A 27 6.32 6.49 2.42
CA LEU A 27 5.37 5.48 2.87
C LEU A 27 5.28 4.29 1.90
N LEU A 28 5.13 4.57 0.59
CA LEU A 28 5.09 3.52 -0.43
C LEU A 28 6.41 2.76 -0.53
N THR A 29 7.54 3.48 -0.45
CA THR A 29 8.88 2.87 -0.43
C THR A 29 9.03 1.89 0.73
N GLN A 30 8.72 2.34 1.95
CA GLN A 30 8.81 1.50 3.14
C GLN A 30 7.88 0.29 3.06
N TYR A 31 6.69 0.47 2.50
CA TYR A 31 5.74 -0.62 2.30
C TYR A 31 6.29 -1.67 1.32
N TYR A 32 6.83 -1.26 0.17
CA TYR A 32 7.44 -2.20 -0.80
C TYR A 32 8.67 -2.90 -0.22
N GLU A 33 9.51 -2.18 0.51
CA GLU A 33 10.68 -2.76 1.18
C GLU A 33 10.27 -3.76 2.26
N LEU A 34 9.17 -3.51 2.98
CA LEU A 34 8.61 -4.47 3.93
C LEU A 34 8.13 -5.73 3.20
N LEU A 35 7.39 -5.60 2.10
CA LEU A 35 6.94 -6.74 1.29
C LEU A 35 8.13 -7.57 0.77
N ALA A 36 9.19 -6.91 0.30
CA ALA A 36 10.41 -7.57 -0.15
C ALA A 36 11.13 -8.31 1.00
N LYS A 37 11.21 -7.69 2.19
CA LYS A 37 11.72 -8.35 3.41
C LYS A 37 10.86 -9.58 3.74
N MET A 38 9.54 -9.45 3.69
CA MET A 38 8.60 -10.57 3.89
C MET A 38 8.59 -11.61 2.77
N ARG A 39 9.51 -11.53 1.80
CA ARG A 39 9.70 -12.51 0.72
C ARG A 39 8.51 -12.65 -0.25
N TYR A 40 7.71 -11.58 -0.40
CA TYR A 40 6.74 -11.49 -1.49
C TYR A 40 7.46 -11.46 -2.84
N PHE A 41 8.51 -10.65 -2.95
CA PHE A 41 9.36 -10.56 -4.15
C PHE A 41 10.80 -10.15 -3.79
N PRO A 42 11.79 -10.33 -4.70
CA PRO A 42 13.16 -9.90 -4.45
C PRO A 42 13.29 -8.38 -4.32
N ALA A 43 14.09 -7.89 -3.36
CA ALA A 43 14.34 -6.46 -3.20
C ALA A 43 14.91 -5.77 -4.47
N SER A 44 15.60 -6.52 -5.34
CA SER A 44 16.11 -6.03 -6.62
C SER A 44 15.02 -5.61 -7.61
N TYR A 45 13.76 -5.99 -7.37
CA TYR A 45 12.63 -5.63 -8.21
C TYR A 45 12.11 -4.23 -7.89
N ILE A 46 12.41 -3.68 -6.70
CA ILE A 46 12.06 -2.30 -6.36
C ILE A 46 12.98 -1.36 -7.13
N LYS A 47 12.37 -0.46 -7.89
CA LYS A 47 13.06 0.62 -8.61
C LYS A 47 12.65 1.95 -8.00
N TYR A 48 13.63 2.84 -7.88
CA TYR A 48 13.50 4.15 -7.26
C TYR A 48 13.67 5.25 -8.31
N ALA A 49 13.25 6.48 -7.98
CA ALA A 49 13.58 7.65 -8.78
C ALA A 49 15.09 7.98 -8.68
N PRO A 50 15.71 8.61 -9.70
CA PRO A 50 15.14 8.93 -11.01
C PRO A 50 14.96 7.68 -11.87
N HIS A 51 13.87 7.64 -12.66
CA HIS A 51 13.50 6.47 -13.44
C HIS A 51 14.18 6.42 -14.82
N ASP A 52 14.48 5.21 -15.29
CA ASP A 52 15.02 4.94 -16.62
C ASP A 52 14.30 3.75 -17.29
N PRO A 53 13.52 3.96 -18.38
CA PRO A 53 13.13 5.27 -18.93
C PRO A 53 12.34 6.15 -17.93
N PRO A 54 12.27 7.48 -18.15
CA PRO A 54 11.42 8.38 -17.37
C PRO A 54 9.92 8.17 -17.68
N ILE A 55 9.05 8.71 -16.82
CA ILE A 55 7.60 8.80 -17.07
C ILE A 55 7.34 9.69 -18.29
N ASP A 56 6.35 9.32 -19.11
CA ASP A 56 5.88 10.16 -20.22
C ASP A 56 5.07 11.36 -19.67
N VAL A 57 5.78 12.45 -19.41
CA VAL A 57 5.21 13.70 -18.89
C VAL A 57 4.25 14.36 -19.90
N ASP A 58 4.48 14.20 -21.19
CA ASP A 58 3.63 14.82 -22.20
C ASP A 58 2.31 14.05 -22.35
N LEU A 59 2.34 12.72 -22.26
CA LEU A 59 1.14 11.91 -22.14
C LEU A 59 0.36 12.24 -20.86
N ALA A 60 1.04 12.34 -19.72
CA ALA A 60 0.40 12.71 -18.45
C ALA A 60 -0.31 14.07 -18.53
N LYS A 61 0.33 15.08 -19.13
CA LYS A 61 -0.29 16.39 -19.39
C LYS A 61 -1.46 16.31 -20.35
N SER A 62 -1.43 15.42 -21.34
CA SER A 62 -2.53 15.25 -22.29
C SER A 62 -3.82 14.71 -21.64
N PHE A 63 -3.70 14.06 -20.47
CA PHE A 63 -4.83 13.64 -19.62
C PHE A 63 -5.26 14.68 -18.58
N ASP A 64 -4.77 15.92 -18.72
CA ASP A 64 -5.03 17.04 -17.82
C ASP A 64 -4.65 16.73 -16.36
N LEU A 65 -3.63 15.90 -16.12
CA LEU A 65 -3.14 15.65 -14.78
C LEU A 65 -2.52 16.92 -14.19
N GLU A 66 -2.84 17.22 -12.93
CA GLU A 66 -2.28 18.38 -12.26
C GLU A 66 -0.75 18.23 -12.09
N PRO A 67 0.02 19.35 -12.11
CA PRO A 67 1.48 19.28 -11.98
C PRO A 67 1.97 18.48 -10.78
N GLN A 68 1.26 18.56 -9.65
CA GLN A 68 1.56 17.82 -8.43
C GLN A 68 1.44 16.30 -8.60
N VAL A 69 0.47 15.82 -9.37
CA VAL A 69 0.34 14.38 -9.70
C VAL A 69 1.49 13.95 -10.60
N ILE A 70 1.86 14.77 -11.59
CA ILE A 70 2.97 14.48 -12.50
C ILE A 70 4.31 14.47 -11.76
N GLU A 71 4.51 15.39 -10.81
CA GLU A 71 5.68 15.41 -9.92
C GLU A 71 5.74 14.15 -9.04
N LEU A 72 4.60 13.72 -8.49
CA LEU A 72 4.51 12.48 -7.73
C LEU A 72 4.85 11.25 -8.57
N LEU A 73 4.28 11.12 -9.77
CA LEU A 73 4.54 10.01 -10.70
C LEU A 73 6.03 9.81 -10.99
N GLN A 74 6.78 10.90 -11.10
CA GLN A 74 8.24 10.85 -11.35
C GLN A 74 9.07 10.47 -10.11
N ALA A 75 8.46 10.45 -8.93
CA ALA A 75 9.13 10.22 -7.65
C ALA A 75 8.77 8.88 -7.00
N LEU A 76 7.62 8.29 -7.36
CA LEU A 76 7.12 7.04 -6.76
C LEU A 76 8.04 5.85 -7.04
N PRO A 77 8.29 4.97 -6.05
CA PRO A 77 8.91 3.69 -6.34
C PRO A 77 7.94 2.81 -7.15
N TYR A 78 8.48 1.86 -7.91
CA TYR A 78 7.69 0.83 -8.59
C TYR A 78 8.37 -0.53 -8.50
N VAL A 79 7.61 -1.59 -8.77
CA VAL A 79 8.10 -2.97 -8.82
C VAL A 79 8.18 -3.41 -10.28
N GLU A 80 9.33 -3.96 -10.68
CA GLU A 80 9.59 -4.43 -12.05
C GLU A 80 9.99 -5.91 -12.05
N GLY A 81 9.58 -6.66 -13.07
CA GLY A 81 9.92 -8.08 -13.22
C GLY A 81 9.07 -9.02 -12.37
N TYR A 82 7.95 -8.53 -11.82
CA TYR A 82 6.99 -9.30 -11.06
C TYR A 82 5.62 -9.26 -11.72
N SER A 83 5.13 -10.42 -12.18
CA SER A 83 3.73 -10.58 -12.61
C SER A 83 2.90 -10.90 -11.38
N ASN A 84 1.98 -10.01 -11.02
CA ASN A 84 1.45 -10.00 -9.66
C ASN A 84 -0.05 -9.70 -9.59
N GLU A 85 -0.82 -10.27 -10.51
CA GLU A 85 -2.24 -9.94 -10.71
C GLU A 85 -3.09 -9.87 -9.43
N ASP A 86 -2.69 -10.48 -8.30
CA ASP A 86 -3.42 -10.39 -7.01
C ASP A 86 -2.59 -10.15 -5.75
N GLU A 87 -1.31 -9.80 -5.89
CA GLU A 87 -0.37 -9.89 -4.76
C GLU A 87 -0.17 -8.59 -4.00
N PHE A 88 -0.54 -7.47 -4.61
CA PHE A 88 -0.55 -6.20 -3.90
C PHE A 88 -1.76 -6.12 -2.95
N ILE A 89 -1.88 -5.01 -2.23
CA ILE A 89 -2.89 -4.77 -1.18
C ILE A 89 -4.27 -5.26 -1.65
N LEU A 90 -4.88 -6.16 -0.85
CA LEU A 90 -6.25 -6.64 -1.02
C LEU A 90 -6.66 -7.06 -2.45
N GLY A 91 -5.75 -7.71 -3.17
CA GLY A 91 -5.98 -8.30 -4.49
C GLY A 91 -5.57 -7.38 -5.64
N GLY A 92 -5.09 -6.17 -5.34
CA GLY A 92 -4.55 -5.30 -6.38
C GLY A 92 -3.23 -5.83 -6.95
N SER A 93 -2.75 -5.18 -8.00
CA SER A 93 -1.42 -5.39 -8.59
C SER A 93 -0.51 -4.17 -8.42
N PHE A 94 0.81 -4.33 -8.58
CA PHE A 94 1.73 -3.20 -8.54
C PHE A 94 1.57 -2.36 -9.82
N ALA A 95 1.63 -1.04 -9.71
CA ALA A 95 1.58 -0.16 -10.87
C ALA A 95 3.00 0.30 -11.25
N ASN A 96 3.40 0.04 -12.50
CA ASN A 96 4.57 0.67 -13.13
C ASN A 96 4.08 1.76 -14.09
N MET A 97 3.97 3.00 -13.61
CA MET A 97 3.40 4.13 -14.37
C MET A 97 4.26 4.63 -15.54
N ARG A 98 5.42 4.01 -15.79
CA ARG A 98 6.23 4.25 -17.00
C ARG A 98 5.69 3.51 -18.20
N ASP A 99 4.94 2.44 -17.95
CA ASP A 99 4.18 1.77 -18.98
C ASP A 99 3.01 2.66 -19.39
N LEU A 100 2.91 2.93 -20.69
CA LEU A 100 1.90 3.83 -21.24
C LEU A 100 0.49 3.27 -21.00
N GLU A 101 0.30 1.95 -21.09
CA GLU A 101 -1.00 1.33 -20.87
C GLU A 101 -1.42 1.44 -19.40
N VAL A 102 -0.47 1.27 -18.48
CA VAL A 102 -0.74 1.44 -17.04
C VAL A 102 -1.08 2.89 -16.71
N LEU A 103 -0.34 3.85 -17.26
CA LEU A 103 -0.61 5.28 -17.06
C LEU A 103 -1.99 5.66 -17.64
N MET A 104 -2.33 5.18 -18.83
CA MET A 104 -3.65 5.37 -19.44
C MET A 104 -4.76 4.77 -18.58
N GLN A 105 -4.60 3.51 -18.16
CA GLN A 105 -5.59 2.78 -17.37
C GLN A 105 -5.80 3.42 -15.99
N SER A 106 -4.78 4.07 -15.42
CA SER A 106 -4.89 4.78 -14.14
C SER A 106 -5.93 5.91 -14.13
N ARG A 107 -6.38 6.38 -15.29
CA ARG A 107 -7.45 7.38 -15.42
C ARG A 107 -8.85 6.77 -15.39
N ASP A 108 -8.97 5.48 -15.69
CA ASP A 108 -10.21 4.69 -15.64
C ASP A 108 -9.96 3.30 -15.03
N PRO A 109 -9.45 3.21 -13.79
CA PRO A 109 -8.95 1.95 -13.25
C PRO A 109 -10.05 0.90 -13.04
N GLY A 110 -11.31 1.32 -12.97
CA GLY A 110 -12.48 0.43 -12.89
C GLY A 110 -13.04 -0.01 -14.25
N PHE A 111 -12.42 0.38 -15.37
CA PHE A 111 -12.92 0.14 -16.74
C PHE A 111 -14.35 0.68 -16.93
N ALA A 112 -14.67 1.83 -16.35
CA ALA A 112 -15.96 2.47 -16.51
C ALA A 112 -16.24 2.80 -17.99
N SER A 113 -15.19 2.90 -18.82
CA SER A 113 -15.23 3.09 -20.27
C SER A 113 -16.08 4.30 -20.65
N PRO A 114 -15.63 5.50 -20.26
CA PRO A 114 -16.45 6.70 -20.39
C PRO A 114 -16.82 7.02 -21.84
N GLU A 115 -18.10 7.33 -22.08
CA GLU A 115 -18.68 7.77 -23.35
C GLU A 115 -18.70 9.31 -23.50
N ASP A 116 -18.70 10.08 -22.39
CA ASP A 116 -18.84 11.54 -22.34
C ASP A 116 -17.58 12.27 -21.81
N GLY A 117 -17.45 13.55 -22.19
CA GLY A 117 -16.25 14.37 -21.98
C GLY A 117 -15.97 14.78 -20.53
N PHE A 118 -14.72 15.16 -20.28
CA PHE A 118 -14.11 15.56 -19.00
C PHE A 118 -14.88 16.60 -18.14
N ASP A 119 -15.86 17.33 -18.71
CA ASP A 119 -16.56 18.43 -18.04
C ASP A 119 -17.97 18.09 -17.52
N ASP A 120 -18.53 16.90 -17.81
CA ASP A 120 -19.85 16.50 -17.28
C ASP A 120 -19.73 15.98 -15.84
N GLU A 121 -20.31 16.69 -14.86
CA GLU A 121 -20.26 16.32 -13.43
C GLU A 121 -18.84 16.02 -12.86
N ASN A 122 -17.81 16.69 -13.39
CA ASN A 122 -16.36 16.39 -13.21
C ASN A 122 -15.84 15.19 -14.03
N GLY A 123 -16.32 15.05 -15.27
CA GLY A 123 -15.86 14.07 -16.25
C GLY A 123 -16.25 12.66 -15.90
N GLU A 124 -16.11 11.73 -16.83
CA GLU A 124 -16.32 10.30 -16.54
C GLU A 124 -15.01 9.55 -16.25
N TYR A 125 -13.85 10.21 -16.36
CA TYR A 125 -12.55 9.73 -15.87
C TYR A 125 -12.29 10.18 -14.42
N MET A 126 -11.25 9.63 -13.79
CA MET A 126 -10.76 10.09 -12.50
C MET A 126 -10.41 11.60 -12.50
N ARG A 127 -10.43 12.24 -11.34
CA ARG A 127 -10.10 13.67 -11.24
C ARG A 127 -8.62 13.94 -11.56
N PRO A 128 -8.28 15.13 -12.09
CA PRO A 128 -6.90 15.55 -12.38
C PRO A 128 -5.90 15.49 -11.23
N TRP A 129 -6.39 15.67 -10.01
CA TRP A 129 -5.61 15.68 -8.76
C TRP A 129 -5.64 14.35 -8.02
N GLU A 130 -6.26 13.33 -8.61
CA GLU A 130 -6.31 11.98 -8.05
C GLU A 130 -5.44 11.02 -8.87
N LEU A 131 -4.80 10.09 -8.18
CA LEU A 131 -3.97 9.05 -8.78
C LEU A 131 -4.36 7.68 -8.21
N CYS A 132 -4.68 6.72 -9.09
CA CYS A 132 -4.75 5.32 -8.68
C CYS A 132 -3.32 4.78 -8.53
N ILE A 133 -2.86 4.55 -7.30
CA ILE A 133 -1.44 4.22 -7.02
C ILE A 133 -1.12 2.73 -7.21
N ASN A 134 -2.09 1.93 -7.62
CA ASN A 134 -1.94 0.50 -7.88
C ASN A 134 -2.83 0.05 -9.05
N GLY A 135 -2.52 -1.09 -9.63
CA GLY A 135 -3.39 -1.73 -10.61
C GLY A 135 -4.52 -2.48 -9.92
N CYS A 136 -5.66 -2.63 -10.61
CA CYS A 136 -6.81 -3.33 -10.05
C CYS A 136 -6.57 -4.84 -9.87
N GLY A 137 -5.62 -5.42 -10.59
CA GLY A 137 -5.39 -6.86 -10.55
C GLY A 137 -6.56 -7.65 -11.13
N ASN A 138 -6.77 -8.89 -10.67
CA ASN A 138 -7.94 -9.69 -11.02
C ASN A 138 -9.09 -9.42 -10.02
N HIS A 139 -9.78 -8.29 -10.21
CA HIS A 139 -10.90 -7.83 -9.36
C HIS A 139 -10.54 -7.40 -7.93
N GLY A 140 -9.31 -6.92 -7.73
CA GLY A 140 -8.79 -6.47 -6.43
C GLY A 140 -9.25 -5.09 -5.97
N ALA A 141 -8.63 -4.64 -4.86
CA ALA A 141 -8.80 -3.29 -4.35
C ALA A 141 -7.95 -2.26 -5.10
N MET A 142 -8.56 -1.15 -5.47
CA MET A 142 -7.93 0.04 -6.04
C MET A 142 -7.75 1.10 -4.96
N MET A 143 -6.64 1.83 -4.98
CA MET A 143 -6.28 2.87 -4.03
C MET A 143 -6.15 4.21 -4.75
N PHE A 144 -7.06 5.13 -4.45
CA PHE A 144 -7.13 6.46 -5.05
C PHE A 144 -6.56 7.50 -4.10
N LEU A 145 -5.38 8.02 -4.42
CA LEU A 145 -4.73 9.09 -3.67
C LEU A 145 -5.20 10.45 -4.20
N ASP A 146 -5.78 11.27 -3.33
CA ASP A 146 -6.08 12.68 -3.57
C ASP A 146 -4.86 13.54 -3.18
N THR A 147 -4.18 14.13 -4.17
CA THR A 147 -2.98 14.94 -3.91
C THR A 147 -3.29 16.30 -3.30
N ARG A 148 -4.55 16.72 -3.19
CA ARG A 148 -4.90 18.00 -2.54
C ARG A 148 -4.92 17.89 -1.02
N ASN A 149 -5.15 16.70 -0.47
CA ASN A 149 -5.28 16.49 0.97
C ASN A 149 -4.52 15.27 1.51
N GLY A 150 -3.85 14.49 0.67
CA GLY A 150 -3.06 13.32 1.06
C GLY A 150 -3.90 12.12 1.52
N HIS A 151 -5.19 12.10 1.22
CA HIS A 151 -6.07 10.99 1.58
C HIS A 151 -6.11 9.92 0.50
N ILE A 152 -6.26 8.68 0.96
CA ILE A 152 -6.48 7.53 0.10
C ILE A 152 -7.89 7.00 0.35
N THR A 153 -8.63 6.83 -0.75
CA THR A 153 -9.87 6.05 -0.79
C THR A 153 -9.55 4.68 -1.35
N MET A 154 -10.11 3.61 -0.76
CA MET A 154 -10.00 2.26 -1.32
C MET A 154 -11.33 1.76 -1.81
N GLU A 155 -11.36 1.14 -2.97
CA GLU A 155 -12.57 0.53 -3.55
C GLU A 155 -12.28 -0.82 -4.15
N GLY A 156 -13.13 -1.81 -3.89
CA GLY A 156 -13.11 -3.09 -4.58
C GLY A 156 -13.87 -3.00 -5.90
N GLN A 157 -13.26 -3.48 -6.98
CA GLN A 157 -13.84 -3.39 -8.32
C GLN A 157 -15.25 -3.99 -8.41
N ASP A 158 -15.43 -5.21 -7.92
CA ASP A 158 -16.72 -5.91 -8.00
C ASP A 158 -17.74 -5.41 -6.97
N SER A 159 -17.25 -4.97 -5.82
CA SER A 159 -18.11 -4.60 -4.71
C SER A 159 -18.66 -3.19 -4.89
N GLY A 160 -17.90 -2.29 -5.53
CA GLY A 160 -18.13 -0.85 -5.48
C GLY A 160 -18.13 -0.35 -4.03
N ARG A 161 -17.35 -1.03 -3.18
CA ARG A 161 -17.34 -0.85 -1.73
C ARG A 161 -15.97 -0.50 -1.22
N SER A 162 -15.94 0.24 -0.11
CA SER A 162 -14.73 0.42 0.66
C SER A 162 -14.16 -0.92 1.08
N GLU A 163 -12.97 -1.24 0.58
CA GLU A 163 -12.18 -2.40 1.01
C GLU A 163 -11.17 -2.04 2.09
N ASP A 164 -11.09 -0.75 2.47
CA ASP A 164 -10.27 -0.32 3.60
C ASP A 164 -10.80 -0.92 4.93
N PRO A 165 -10.04 -1.83 5.59
CA PRO A 165 -10.49 -2.45 6.84
C PRO A 165 -10.60 -1.46 8.00
N GLY A 166 -9.86 -0.34 7.96
CA GLY A 166 -9.96 0.73 8.95
C GLY A 166 -11.20 1.61 8.75
N ALA A 167 -11.83 1.54 7.58
CA ALA A 167 -12.98 2.37 7.20
C ALA A 167 -14.29 1.60 7.04
N TYR A 168 -14.32 0.29 7.28
CA TYR A 168 -15.48 -0.58 7.03
C TYR A 168 -16.79 -0.12 7.72
N ASN A 169 -16.68 0.56 8.86
CA ASN A 169 -17.83 1.06 9.64
C ASN A 169 -18.19 2.52 9.35
N LEU A 170 -17.47 3.20 8.45
CA LEU A 170 -17.74 4.59 8.13
C LEU A 170 -18.92 4.72 7.15
N HIS A 171 -19.69 5.79 7.32
CA HIS A 171 -20.89 6.03 6.53
C HIS A 171 -20.52 6.41 5.09
N ARG A 172 -21.28 5.87 4.14
CA ARG A 172 -21.19 6.27 2.73
C ARG A 172 -21.96 7.55 2.47
N GLY A 173 -21.39 8.36 1.59
CA GLY A 173 -22.09 9.48 0.96
C GLY A 173 -23.05 9.02 -0.15
N LEU A 174 -23.64 10.01 -0.82
CA LEU A 174 -24.42 9.80 -2.03
C LEU A 174 -23.47 9.50 -3.20
N GLN A 175 -23.80 8.49 -4.00
CA GLN A 175 -23.07 8.17 -5.22
C GLN A 175 -23.26 9.25 -6.28
N SER A 176 -22.16 9.62 -6.94
CA SER A 176 -22.15 10.49 -8.12
C SER A 176 -22.66 9.73 -9.36
N ARG A 177 -23.01 10.44 -10.45
CA ARG A 177 -23.20 9.78 -11.75
C ARG A 177 -21.87 9.43 -12.42
N ASN A 178 -20.83 10.22 -12.19
CA ASN A 178 -19.47 9.84 -12.55
C ASN A 178 -19.10 8.57 -11.77
N ARG A 179 -18.93 7.45 -12.50
CA ARG A 179 -18.58 6.14 -11.94
C ARG A 179 -17.15 6.08 -11.37
N ASN A 180 -16.26 6.94 -11.85
CA ASN A 180 -14.91 7.14 -11.33
C ASN A 180 -14.87 8.18 -10.18
N SER A 181 -16.02 8.55 -9.61
CA SER A 181 -16.07 9.38 -8.40
C SER A 181 -16.21 8.55 -7.13
N HIS A 182 -15.18 8.64 -6.29
CA HIS A 182 -15.06 7.87 -5.05
C HIS A 182 -15.40 8.69 -3.80
N ASP A 183 -15.94 9.92 -3.95
CA ASP A 183 -16.30 10.81 -2.83
C ASP A 183 -17.37 10.23 -1.89
N HIS A 184 -18.15 9.29 -2.40
CA HIS A 184 -19.17 8.61 -1.62
C HIS A 184 -18.57 7.56 -0.67
N LEU A 185 -17.30 7.19 -0.85
CA LEU A 185 -16.60 6.24 -0.01
C LEU A 185 -15.79 6.97 1.07
N PRO A 186 -15.60 6.34 2.25
CA PRO A 186 -14.69 6.85 3.25
C PRO A 186 -13.24 6.82 2.75
N SER A 187 -12.44 7.74 3.28
CA SER A 187 -11.01 7.87 2.97
C SER A 187 -10.23 8.14 4.25
N ARG A 188 -8.96 7.76 4.28
CA ARG A 188 -8.04 8.05 5.41
C ARG A 188 -6.79 8.73 4.90
N HIS A 189 -6.12 9.48 5.77
CA HIS A 189 -4.83 10.06 5.42
C HIS A 189 -3.83 8.93 5.09
N ALA A 190 -3.00 9.11 4.05
CA ALA A 190 -2.09 8.07 3.58
C ALA A 190 -1.19 7.52 4.69
N ARG A 191 -0.68 8.39 5.57
CA ARG A 191 0.09 8.01 6.76
C ARG A 191 -0.67 6.99 7.63
N GLU A 192 -1.91 7.31 8.01
CA GLU A 192 -2.73 6.44 8.87
C GLU A 192 -2.99 5.09 8.19
N LEU A 193 -3.27 5.11 6.88
CA LEU A 193 -3.54 3.91 6.11
C LEU A 193 -2.31 3.00 6.01
N PHE A 194 -1.15 3.54 5.61
CA PHE A 194 0.06 2.75 5.47
C PHE A 194 0.64 2.30 6.81
N GLU A 195 0.48 3.08 7.89
CA GLU A 195 0.81 2.64 9.25
C GLU A 195 -0.06 1.43 9.67
N ASP A 196 -1.37 1.48 9.45
CA ASP A 196 -2.28 0.35 9.70
C ASP A 196 -1.86 -0.89 8.89
N PHE A 197 -1.57 -0.73 7.60
CA PHE A 197 -1.24 -1.86 6.72
C PHE A 197 0.10 -2.48 7.05
N THR A 198 1.09 -1.65 7.35
CA THR A 198 2.40 -2.07 7.85
C THR A 198 2.23 -2.84 9.16
N ASN A 199 1.44 -2.32 10.10
CA ASN A 199 1.16 -3.01 11.36
C ASN A 199 0.46 -4.36 11.17
N ARG A 200 -0.46 -4.48 10.22
CA ARG A 200 -1.14 -5.75 9.89
C ARG A 200 -0.17 -6.78 9.33
N LEU A 201 0.75 -6.38 8.45
CA LEU A 201 1.79 -7.24 7.92
C LEU A 201 2.79 -7.67 9.00
N LEU A 202 3.29 -6.73 9.81
CA LEU A 202 4.23 -7.01 10.89
C LEU A 202 3.64 -7.93 11.97
N LYS A 203 2.34 -7.81 12.24
CA LYS A 203 1.60 -8.69 13.16
C LYS A 203 1.10 -9.97 12.51
N LEU A 204 1.44 -10.23 11.24
CA LEU A 204 0.95 -11.36 10.43
C LEU A 204 -0.57 -11.51 10.41
N GLN A 205 -1.31 -10.41 10.63
CA GLN A 205 -2.76 -10.37 10.41
C GLN A 205 -3.09 -10.45 8.92
N TRP A 206 -2.16 -9.94 8.09
CA TRP A 206 -2.12 -10.17 6.66
C TRP A 206 -0.94 -11.10 6.37
N ILE A 207 -1.26 -12.28 5.85
CA ILE A 207 -0.31 -13.33 5.48
C ILE A 207 -0.17 -13.36 3.95
N PRO A 208 0.97 -13.77 3.40
CA PRO A 208 1.09 -14.12 1.98
C PRO A 208 0.13 -15.25 1.59
N SER A 209 -1.05 -14.90 1.07
CA SER A 209 -1.77 -15.64 0.04
C SER A 209 -2.86 -14.73 -0.56
N SER A 210 -3.14 -14.89 -1.85
CA SER A 210 -4.14 -14.12 -2.59
C SER A 210 -5.60 -14.46 -2.22
N GLU A 211 -5.86 -15.54 -1.47
CA GLU A 211 -7.23 -16.05 -1.32
C GLU A 211 -7.89 -15.94 0.07
N ASP A 212 -7.15 -15.71 1.16
CA ASP A 212 -7.74 -15.71 2.52
C ASP A 212 -7.94 -14.33 3.15
N ARG A 213 -8.08 -13.26 2.36
CA ARG A 213 -8.24 -11.89 2.88
C ARG A 213 -9.63 -11.57 3.46
N ARG A 214 -10.54 -12.55 3.59
CA ARG A 214 -11.76 -12.39 4.38
C ARG A 214 -11.44 -12.51 5.88
N VAL A 215 -11.03 -11.37 6.45
CA VAL A 215 -10.89 -11.04 7.87
C VAL A 215 -11.59 -12.04 8.81
N THR A 216 -10.79 -12.75 9.61
CA THR A 216 -11.27 -13.41 10.83
C THR A 216 -11.84 -12.32 11.74
N LYS A 217 -13.18 -12.30 11.86
CA LYS A 217 -13.89 -11.48 12.85
C LYS A 217 -13.47 -11.93 14.24
N ILE A 218 -12.48 -11.29 14.83
CA ILE A 218 -12.25 -11.37 16.27
C ILE A 218 -12.87 -10.12 16.88
N SER A 219 -14.07 -10.33 17.42
CA SER A 219 -14.70 -9.44 18.37
C SER A 219 -13.91 -9.49 19.67
N ASP A 220 -13.15 -8.46 19.99
CA ASP A 220 -12.70 -8.26 21.37
C ASP A 220 -13.09 -6.87 21.87
N SER A 221 -14.22 -6.89 22.57
CA SER A 221 -14.66 -5.88 23.51
C SER A 221 -13.93 -6.08 24.84
N SER A 222 -12.97 -5.21 25.20
CA SER A 222 -12.68 -4.92 26.61
C SER A 222 -11.66 -3.80 26.80
N SER A 223 -12.18 -2.66 27.28
CA SER A 223 -11.66 -1.81 28.38
C SER A 223 -10.19 -1.35 28.38
N GLU A 224 -10.02 -0.06 28.09
CA GLU A 224 -8.89 0.79 28.51
C GLU A 224 -8.82 0.98 30.04
N PRO A 225 -7.62 1.28 30.58
CA PRO A 225 -7.50 2.17 31.72
C PRO A 225 -6.65 3.42 31.42
N THR A 226 -7.27 4.55 31.78
CA THR A 226 -6.82 5.94 31.92
C THR A 226 -5.39 6.17 32.42
N ALA A 227 -4.67 7.13 31.81
CA ALA A 227 -3.48 7.78 32.36
C ALA A 227 -3.79 9.25 32.76
N GLY A 228 -3.40 9.63 33.98
CA GLY A 228 -3.45 11.00 34.50
C GLY A 228 -2.17 11.81 34.22
N PRO A 229 -2.19 13.15 34.38
CA PRO A 229 -1.11 14.02 33.94
C PRO A 229 -0.04 14.20 35.03
N ILE A 230 1.24 14.28 34.63
CA ILE A 230 2.34 14.70 35.51
C ILE A 230 3.03 15.92 34.90
N THR A 231 3.18 16.92 35.75
CA THR A 231 3.66 18.29 35.53
C THR A 231 5.17 18.41 35.36
N SER A 232 5.56 19.40 34.57
CA SER A 232 6.93 19.88 34.31
C SER A 232 7.58 20.61 35.49
N THR A 233 8.90 20.49 35.60
CA THR A 233 9.77 21.54 36.19
C THR A 233 11.16 21.52 35.54
N THR A 234 11.54 22.64 34.93
CA THR A 234 12.90 22.92 34.45
C THR A 234 13.59 23.87 35.44
N PRO A 235 14.92 23.80 35.60
CA PRO A 235 15.70 25.00 35.89
C PRO A 235 16.74 25.30 34.79
N ALA A 236 16.95 26.60 34.60
CA ALA A 236 17.79 27.21 33.59
C ALA A 236 19.28 27.18 33.94
N SER A 237 20.12 27.14 32.89
CA SER A 237 21.27 28.03 32.63
C SER A 237 22.39 27.27 31.90
N THR A 238 22.76 27.68 30.68
CA THR A 238 23.84 28.64 30.37
C THR A 238 24.08 28.60 28.84
N LEU A 239 24.05 29.74 28.15
CA LEU A 239 24.11 29.84 26.69
C LEU A 239 25.54 29.65 26.12
N PRO A 240 25.77 28.73 25.17
CA PRO A 240 26.91 28.78 24.26
C PRO A 240 26.54 29.51 22.96
N THR A 241 27.56 30.03 22.27
CA THR A 241 27.43 30.81 21.02
C THR A 241 26.72 30.04 19.89
N PRO A 242 26.13 30.74 18.87
CA PRO A 242 25.06 30.19 18.02
C PRO A 242 25.42 28.95 17.20
N ALA A 243 26.71 28.71 16.92
CA ALA A 243 27.16 27.53 16.18
C ALA A 243 27.33 26.27 17.06
N SER A 244 27.49 26.42 18.38
CA SER A 244 27.70 25.32 19.33
C SER A 244 26.38 24.77 19.89
N ALA A 245 25.37 25.63 20.08
CA ALA A 245 24.06 25.23 20.58
C ALA A 245 23.31 24.28 19.63
N ASN A 246 23.42 24.47 18.31
CA ASN A 246 22.77 23.59 17.33
C ASN A 246 23.38 22.18 17.30
N VAL A 247 24.70 22.06 17.52
CA VAL A 247 25.37 20.75 17.58
C VAL A 247 25.03 20.01 18.87
N ILE A 248 24.94 20.74 20.00
CA ILE A 248 24.52 20.16 21.28
C ILE A 248 23.06 19.71 21.23
N LEU A 249 22.16 20.52 20.64
CA LEU A 249 20.75 20.18 20.48
C LEU A 249 20.56 18.95 19.57
N LEU A 250 21.31 18.87 18.46
CA LEU A 250 21.29 17.69 17.59
C LEU A 250 21.76 16.42 18.33
N ASN A 251 22.81 16.51 19.13
CA ASN A 251 23.31 15.37 19.90
C ASN A 251 22.33 14.92 20.98
N ILE A 252 21.65 15.85 21.64
CA ILE A 252 20.58 15.52 22.61
C ILE A 252 19.41 14.82 21.91
N ILE A 253 18.96 15.35 20.77
CA ILE A 253 17.88 14.73 19.97
C ILE A 253 18.28 13.34 19.45
N LEU A 254 19.53 13.17 19.03
CA LEU A 254 20.07 11.88 18.58
C LEU A 254 20.21 10.87 19.72
N GLU A 255 20.60 11.31 20.92
CA GLU A 255 20.66 10.44 22.11
C GLU A 255 19.26 10.06 22.60
N GLU A 256 18.30 10.98 22.62
CA GLU A 256 16.89 10.70 22.93
C GLU A 256 16.27 9.75 21.89
N GLY A 257 16.55 9.96 20.61
CA GLY A 257 16.13 9.06 19.52
C GLY A 257 16.74 7.67 19.65
N ARG A 258 18.03 7.56 20.00
CA ARG A 258 18.67 6.26 20.27
C ARG A 258 18.05 5.55 21.47
N LYS A 259 17.75 6.28 22.54
CA LYS A 259 17.12 5.73 23.73
C LYS A 259 15.72 5.21 23.42
N LEU A 260 14.91 5.96 22.67
CA LEU A 260 13.60 5.51 22.22
C LEU A 260 13.66 4.24 21.35
N VAL A 261 14.66 4.12 20.48
CA VAL A 261 14.87 2.91 19.67
C VAL A 261 15.29 1.72 20.54
N ILE A 262 16.12 1.94 21.56
CA ILE A 262 16.52 0.89 22.52
C ILE A 262 15.32 0.45 23.35
N ASP A 263 14.55 1.39 23.90
CA ASP A 263 13.36 1.11 24.71
C ASP A 263 12.28 0.39 23.86
N ALA A 264 12.10 0.79 22.59
CA ALA A 264 11.20 0.11 21.66
C ALA A 264 11.66 -1.32 21.32
N ASN A 265 12.97 -1.53 21.17
CA ASN A 265 13.53 -2.88 20.96
C ASN A 265 13.39 -3.74 22.23
N GLU A 266 13.58 -3.20 23.43
CA GLU A 266 13.35 -3.93 24.68
C GLU A 266 11.86 -4.28 24.88
N MET A 267 10.96 -3.36 24.54
CA MET A 267 9.52 -3.63 24.55
C MET A 267 9.12 -4.69 23.52
N LEU A 268 9.76 -4.69 22.35
CA LEU A 268 9.56 -5.70 21.31
C LEU A 268 10.06 -7.07 21.77
N GLU A 269 11.27 -7.15 22.33
CA GLU A 269 11.84 -8.40 22.87
C GLU A 269 11.02 -8.94 24.06
N GLN A 270 10.48 -8.05 24.90
CA GLN A 270 9.60 -8.44 26.01
C GLN A 270 8.23 -8.94 25.49
N ALA A 271 7.64 -8.27 24.50
CA ALA A 271 6.42 -8.75 23.85
C ALA A 271 6.64 -10.11 23.15
N ILE A 272 7.80 -10.31 22.53
CA ILE A 272 8.22 -11.59 21.93
C ILE A 272 8.37 -12.68 22.99
N ALA A 273 8.93 -12.36 24.16
CA ALA A 273 9.10 -13.28 25.28
C ALA A 273 7.77 -13.65 25.96
N ASP A 274 6.83 -12.71 26.04
CA ASP A 274 5.52 -12.88 26.68
C ASP A 274 4.53 -13.68 25.80
N HIS A 275 4.73 -13.70 24.47
CA HIS A 275 3.92 -14.47 23.51
C HIS A 275 4.31 -15.96 23.39
N GLY A 276 4.52 -16.65 24.52
CA GLY A 276 4.89 -18.07 24.53
C GLY A 276 4.01 -18.99 23.66
N TYR A 277 4.65 -20.02 23.08
CA TYR A 277 4.12 -21.20 22.33
C TYR A 277 4.12 -21.23 20.79
N TRP A 278 5.22 -20.80 20.17
CA TRP A 278 5.57 -20.87 18.73
C TRP A 278 5.47 -22.21 17.96
N LYS A 279 5.24 -23.37 18.60
CA LYS A 279 5.19 -24.67 17.89
C LYS A 279 3.91 -24.91 17.09
N GLY A 280 2.77 -24.35 17.55
CA GLY A 280 1.50 -24.43 16.82
C GLY A 280 1.46 -23.47 15.63
N GLU A 281 2.02 -22.27 15.82
CA GLU A 281 2.10 -21.22 14.79
C GLU A 281 3.03 -21.59 13.65
N ARG A 282 4.15 -22.28 13.91
CA ARG A 282 5.04 -22.79 12.85
C ARG A 282 4.32 -23.73 11.88
N ALA A 283 3.46 -24.62 12.41
CA ALA A 283 2.72 -25.56 11.57
C ALA A 283 1.69 -24.83 10.69
N GLU A 284 0.99 -23.83 11.24
CA GLU A 284 0.05 -23.01 10.46
C GLU A 284 0.76 -22.10 9.45
N MET A 285 1.95 -21.57 9.78
CA MET A 285 2.77 -20.79 8.84
C MET A 285 3.30 -21.63 7.69
N VAL A 286 3.84 -22.82 7.97
CA VAL A 286 4.26 -23.76 6.92
C VAL A 286 3.08 -24.14 6.03
N LYS A 287 1.91 -24.36 6.62
CA LYS A 287 0.67 -24.64 5.88
C LYS A 287 0.24 -23.45 5.01
N ALA A 288 0.37 -22.23 5.51
CA ALA A 288 0.05 -21.01 4.75
C ALA A 288 1.02 -20.82 3.58
N TRP A 289 2.34 -20.95 3.81
CA TRP A 289 3.35 -20.92 2.75
C TRP A 289 3.13 -22.00 1.69
N LYS A 290 2.84 -23.22 2.14
CA LYS A 290 2.54 -24.34 1.27
C LYS A 290 1.35 -24.03 0.36
N LYS A 291 0.25 -23.55 0.94
CA LYS A 291 -0.95 -23.15 0.19
C LYS A 291 -0.64 -21.99 -0.77
N HIS A 292 0.14 -21.00 -0.36
CA HIS A 292 0.53 -19.88 -1.21
C HIS A 292 1.29 -20.34 -2.46
N PHE A 293 2.28 -21.23 -2.30
CA PHE A 293 3.01 -21.76 -3.45
C PHE A 293 2.16 -22.68 -4.30
N GLU A 294 1.31 -23.52 -3.70
CA GLU A 294 0.36 -24.38 -4.43
C GLU A 294 -0.59 -23.55 -5.30
N ASN A 295 -1.22 -22.51 -4.72
CA ASN A 295 -2.10 -21.60 -5.44
C ASN A 295 -1.36 -20.84 -6.54
N GLY A 296 -0.14 -20.36 -6.27
CA GLY A 296 0.69 -19.69 -7.27
C GLY A 296 1.04 -20.61 -8.44
N ILE A 297 1.42 -21.87 -8.16
CA ILE A 297 1.69 -22.88 -9.19
C ILE A 297 0.44 -23.15 -10.02
N GLU A 298 -0.71 -23.38 -9.37
CA GLU A 298 -1.98 -23.65 -10.06
C GLU A 298 -2.38 -22.50 -10.98
N ARG A 299 -2.26 -21.25 -10.51
CA ARG A 299 -2.54 -20.05 -11.32
C ARG A 299 -1.63 -19.98 -12.55
N GLU A 300 -0.31 -20.07 -12.35
CA GLU A 300 0.63 -19.94 -13.46
C GLU A 300 0.54 -21.13 -14.44
N GLU A 301 0.22 -22.34 -13.97
CA GLU A 301 -0.07 -23.49 -14.83
C GLU A 301 -1.36 -23.27 -15.65
N GLY A 302 -2.40 -22.70 -15.05
CA GLY A 302 -3.61 -22.27 -15.74
C GLY A 302 -3.35 -21.23 -16.84
N ASN A 303 -2.50 -20.24 -16.55
CA ASN A 303 -2.06 -19.23 -17.54
C ASN A 303 -1.35 -19.89 -18.72
N LEU A 304 -0.43 -20.82 -18.46
CA LEU A 304 0.26 -21.57 -19.52
C LEU A 304 -0.70 -22.41 -20.37
N ASP A 305 -1.71 -23.04 -19.77
CA ASP A 305 -2.71 -23.82 -20.49
C ASP A 305 -3.59 -22.91 -21.36
N TRP A 306 -3.98 -21.74 -20.85
CA TRP A 306 -4.72 -20.74 -21.62
C TRP A 306 -3.91 -20.22 -22.81
N TRP A 307 -2.64 -19.86 -22.63
CA TRP A 307 -1.74 -19.43 -23.72
C TRP A 307 -1.44 -20.53 -24.74
N ARG A 308 -1.56 -21.82 -24.38
CA ARG A 308 -1.46 -22.93 -25.35
C ARG A 308 -2.73 -23.08 -26.19
N GLY A 309 -3.87 -22.62 -25.67
CA GLY A 309 -5.18 -22.70 -26.31
C GLY A 309 -5.60 -21.38 -26.94
N GLU A 310 -6.69 -20.82 -26.41
CA GLU A 310 -7.37 -19.64 -26.95
C GLU A 310 -6.55 -18.36 -26.80
N GLY A 311 -5.69 -18.29 -25.77
CA GLY A 311 -4.83 -17.14 -25.48
C GLY A 311 -3.57 -17.03 -26.34
N LYS A 312 -3.30 -18.02 -27.21
CA LYS A 312 -2.05 -18.11 -27.97
C LYS A 312 -1.75 -16.89 -28.84
N ALA A 313 -2.78 -16.18 -29.29
CA ALA A 313 -2.61 -14.99 -30.12
C ALA A 313 -2.15 -13.75 -29.33
N TYR A 314 -2.16 -13.81 -28.00
CA TYR A 314 -2.00 -12.66 -27.10
C TYR A 314 -0.76 -12.75 -26.20
N CYS A 315 0.13 -13.71 -26.43
CA CYS A 315 1.29 -13.95 -25.55
C CYS A 315 2.54 -14.25 -26.37
N GLU A 316 3.66 -13.62 -25.99
CA GLU A 316 4.96 -13.85 -26.61
C GLU A 316 5.68 -15.07 -25.99
N GLU A 317 6.54 -15.74 -26.78
CA GLU A 317 7.29 -16.91 -26.29
C GLU A 317 8.20 -16.56 -25.09
N GLU A 318 8.65 -15.30 -24.98
CA GLU A 318 9.42 -14.81 -23.82
C GLU A 318 8.58 -14.82 -22.53
N GLU A 319 7.30 -14.46 -22.60
CA GLU A 319 6.40 -14.45 -21.45
C GLU A 319 6.09 -15.88 -20.99
N ILE A 320 5.90 -16.80 -21.95
CA ILE A 320 5.75 -18.23 -21.66
C ILE A 320 6.97 -18.76 -20.88
N GLU A 321 8.18 -18.37 -21.28
CA GLU A 321 9.39 -18.82 -20.60
C GLU A 321 9.56 -18.17 -19.22
N LYS A 322 9.20 -16.89 -19.06
CA LYS A 322 9.16 -16.22 -17.74
C LYS A 322 8.20 -16.94 -16.77
N THR A 323 7.02 -17.31 -17.24
CA THR A 323 6.04 -18.03 -16.42
C THR A 323 6.49 -19.44 -16.07
N ARG A 324 7.16 -20.16 -16.99
CA ARG A 324 7.78 -21.45 -16.69
C ARG A 324 8.84 -21.34 -15.60
N GLU A 325 9.68 -20.30 -15.66
CA GLU A 325 10.68 -20.05 -14.64
C GLU A 325 10.03 -19.72 -13.29
N MET A 326 8.97 -18.92 -13.27
CA MET A 326 8.21 -18.64 -12.06
C MET A 326 7.66 -19.92 -11.42
N ILE A 327 7.03 -20.81 -12.20
CA ILE A 327 6.53 -22.10 -11.73
C ILE A 327 7.69 -22.94 -11.16
N ARG A 328 8.85 -22.93 -11.82
CA ARG A 328 10.04 -23.67 -11.34
C ARG A 328 10.51 -23.15 -9.98
N VAL A 329 10.57 -21.83 -9.81
CA VAL A 329 10.93 -21.19 -8.54
C VAL A 329 9.91 -21.54 -7.45
N LEU A 330 8.61 -21.42 -7.72
CA LEU A 330 7.55 -21.74 -6.77
C LEU A 330 7.57 -23.22 -6.35
N LYS A 331 7.78 -24.15 -7.30
CA LYS A 331 7.95 -25.58 -7.00
C LYS A 331 9.18 -25.84 -6.14
N GLY A 332 10.27 -25.11 -6.37
CA GLY A 332 11.48 -25.17 -5.55
C GLY A 332 11.23 -24.70 -4.12
N ARG A 333 10.51 -23.59 -3.94
CA ARG A 333 10.12 -23.06 -2.62
C ARG A 333 9.15 -24.00 -1.90
N LEU A 334 8.17 -24.54 -2.61
CA LEU A 334 7.22 -25.53 -2.07
C LEU A 334 7.93 -26.81 -1.57
N ALA A 335 8.93 -27.30 -2.29
CA ALA A 335 9.71 -28.45 -1.87
C ALA A 335 10.53 -28.18 -0.59
N ASN A 336 10.92 -26.93 -0.36
CA ASN A 336 11.71 -26.48 0.78
C ASN A 336 10.91 -25.55 1.71
N VAL A 337 9.59 -25.73 1.79
CA VAL A 337 8.68 -24.81 2.52
C VAL A 337 9.04 -24.66 4.01
N GLU A 338 9.72 -25.66 4.57
CA GLU A 338 10.23 -25.66 5.95
C GLU A 338 11.39 -24.66 6.18
N GLU A 339 12.04 -24.21 5.11
CA GLU A 339 13.11 -23.20 5.10
C GLU A 339 12.58 -21.78 4.90
N GLU A 340 11.27 -21.63 4.62
CA GLU A 340 10.64 -20.32 4.49
C GLU A 340 10.56 -19.64 5.87
N PRO A 341 10.75 -18.31 5.92
CA PRO A 341 10.80 -17.58 7.17
C PRO A 341 9.47 -17.68 7.91
N ILE A 342 9.57 -17.92 9.21
CA ILE A 342 8.40 -17.96 10.11
C ILE A 342 8.25 -16.67 10.92
N SER A 343 9.22 -15.75 10.82
CA SER A 343 9.13 -14.42 11.41
C SER A 343 9.97 -13.37 10.66
N VAL A 344 9.66 -12.10 10.88
CA VAL A 344 10.42 -10.97 10.33
C VAL A 344 11.85 -10.94 10.89
N GLU A 345 12.09 -11.41 12.12
CA GLU A 345 13.42 -11.51 12.71
C GLU A 345 14.30 -12.57 12.01
N GLU A 346 13.73 -13.71 11.60
CA GLU A 346 14.48 -14.72 10.84
C GLU A 346 14.89 -14.18 9.47
N VAL A 347 14.02 -13.41 8.83
CA VAL A 347 14.34 -12.67 7.61
C VAL A 347 15.51 -11.71 7.87
N ILE A 348 15.41 -10.84 8.87
CA ILE A 348 16.43 -9.82 9.17
C ILE A 348 17.77 -10.48 9.52
N ARG A 349 17.74 -11.59 10.27
CA ARG A 349 18.94 -12.36 10.66
C ARG A 349 19.58 -13.06 9.47
N SER A 350 18.80 -13.51 8.49
CA SER A 350 19.33 -14.10 7.24
C SER A 350 20.05 -13.09 6.35
N LEU A 351 19.68 -11.80 6.44
CA LEU A 351 20.27 -10.71 5.66
C LEU A 351 21.52 -10.09 6.32
N SER A 352 21.75 -10.37 7.60
CA SER A 352 22.91 -9.88 8.38
C SER A 352 24.11 -10.83 8.33
N LYS A 353 24.04 -11.90 7.54
CA LYS A 353 25.15 -12.82 7.21
C LYS A 353 25.55 -12.61 5.77
#